data_AF-A0A2N1H958-F1
#
_entry.id   AF-A0A2N1H958-F1
#
_cell.length_a   1.000
_cell.length_b   1.000
_cell.length_c   1.000
_cell.angle_alpha   90.00
_cell.angle_beta   90.00
_cell.angle_gamma   90.00
#
_symmetry.space_group_name_H-M   'P 1'
#
loop_
_entity.id
_entity.type
_entity.pdbx_description
1 polymer ?
#
loop_
_entity_poly.entity_id
_entity_poly.type
_entity_poly.pdbx_seq_one_letter_code
_entity_poly.pdbx_strand_id
1 'polypeptide(L)'
;MMAMNTLTPQSTQLSLSQWFSRNLSAVIAVAGAQRETQRDALAPRPLSAVKIQQQTGIARSTLRALKSPVHGSDANPDLSTIERLAEALGVPPAFLLMRPQDWALLASAIDNSGDYLAAAHKLEAEDRLQAVNPVEKVLRECKVHPDQRPSLLGASPEVARANARDEWRRRACLKLDALMLREISKSGPRKWLAAIAGAWVSQTTPHDPSSSEQ
;
A
#
# COMPACT_ATOMS: atom_id res chain seq x y z
N MET A 1 27.61 27.64 -31.81
CA MET A 1 26.55 26.69 -31.44
C MET A 1 27.04 25.86 -30.26
N MET A 2 26.67 26.23 -29.04
CA MET A 2 26.99 25.44 -27.84
C MET A 2 25.75 24.65 -27.45
N ALA A 3 25.90 23.32 -27.40
CA ALA A 3 24.88 22.40 -26.93
C ALA A 3 24.71 22.58 -25.41
N MET A 4 23.52 23.03 -24.99
CA MET A 4 23.11 23.00 -23.59
C MET A 4 22.75 21.56 -23.25
N ASN A 5 23.66 20.85 -22.57
CA ASN A 5 23.34 19.61 -21.88
C ASN A 5 22.34 19.91 -20.76
N THR A 6 21.07 19.62 -21.01
CA THR A 6 20.03 19.57 -19.98
C THR A 6 20.27 18.33 -19.13
N LEU A 7 21.03 18.51 -18.05
CA LEU A 7 21.08 17.56 -16.94
C LEU A 7 19.67 17.47 -16.34
N THR A 8 18.92 16.46 -16.75
CA THR A 8 17.73 16.01 -16.03
C THR A 8 18.20 15.59 -14.63
N PRO A 9 17.68 16.19 -13.54
CA PRO A 9 18.03 15.72 -12.20
C PRO A 9 17.53 14.29 -12.07
N GLN A 10 18.46 13.34 -11.95
CA GLN A 10 18.16 11.97 -11.57
C GLN A 10 17.45 12.03 -10.22
N SER A 11 16.14 11.81 -10.22
CA SER A 11 15.37 11.59 -9.00
C SER A 11 15.96 10.35 -8.33
N THR A 12 16.73 10.54 -7.26
CA THR A 12 17.29 9.46 -6.46
C THR A 12 16.12 8.74 -5.79
N GLN A 13 15.60 7.71 -6.44
CA GLN A 13 14.59 6.84 -5.85
C GLN A 13 15.22 6.14 -4.65
N LEU A 14 14.77 6.49 -3.45
CA LEU A 14 15.22 5.85 -2.23
C LEU A 14 14.79 4.38 -2.22
N SER A 15 15.68 3.51 -1.75
CA SER A 15 15.38 2.08 -1.56
C SER A 15 14.38 1.87 -0.41
N LEU A 16 13.77 0.68 -0.36
CA LEU A 16 12.83 0.33 0.72
C LEU A 16 13.49 0.37 2.11
N SER A 17 14.74 -0.08 2.21
CA SER A 17 15.56 -0.02 3.43
C SER A 17 15.78 1.43 3.92
N GLN A 18 15.98 2.36 2.99
CA GLN A 18 16.10 3.79 3.30
C GLN A 18 14.76 4.38 3.78
N TRP A 19 13.64 4.01 3.14
CA TRP A 19 12.32 4.40 3.61
C TRP A 19 12.00 3.85 5.00
N PHE A 20 12.30 2.57 5.25
CA PHE A 20 12.18 1.97 6.57
C PHE A 20 12.96 2.75 7.63
N SER A 21 14.25 3.03 7.36
CA SER A 21 15.13 3.76 8.30
C SER A 21 14.59 5.17 8.62
N ARG A 22 14.06 5.86 7.61
CA ARG A 22 13.45 7.19 7.74
C ARG A 22 12.14 7.14 8.54
N ASN A 23 11.24 6.23 8.19
CA ASN A 23 9.96 6.04 8.87
C ASN A 23 10.18 5.67 10.34
N LEU A 24 11.06 4.71 10.61
CA LEU A 24 11.44 4.31 11.97
C LEU A 24 11.99 5.51 12.76
N SER A 25 12.91 6.29 12.18
CA SER A 25 13.48 7.46 12.84
C SER A 25 12.43 8.54 13.12
N ALA A 26 11.51 8.78 12.19
CA ALA A 26 10.44 9.76 12.33
C ALA A 26 9.45 9.36 13.43
N VAL A 27 8.98 8.11 13.46
CA VAL A 27 8.04 7.63 14.48
C VAL A 27 8.70 7.63 15.86
N ILE A 28 9.95 7.17 15.98
CA ILE A 28 10.70 7.22 17.25
C ILE A 28 10.82 8.65 17.76
N ALA A 29 10.98 9.65 16.89
CA ALA A 29 11.13 11.05 17.30
C ALA A 29 9.89 11.62 18.01
N VAL A 30 8.72 10.99 17.84
CA VAL A 30 7.44 11.48 18.38
C VAL A 30 6.74 10.50 19.34
N ALA A 31 7.17 9.24 19.43
CA ALA A 31 6.52 8.19 20.20
C ALA A 31 6.78 8.21 21.73
N GLY A 32 7.47 9.22 22.25
CA GLY A 32 7.76 9.38 23.68
C GLY A 32 6.55 9.88 24.48
N ALA A 33 6.42 9.44 25.73
CA ALA A 33 5.33 9.86 26.62
C ALA A 33 5.41 11.36 26.97
N GLN A 34 4.25 12.00 27.04
CA GLN A 34 4.07 13.37 27.49
C GLN A 34 4.39 13.48 28.99
N ARG A 35 5.01 14.57 29.44
CA ARG A 35 5.18 14.86 30.87
C ARG A 35 4.17 15.93 31.29
N GLU A 36 3.55 15.71 32.44
CA GLU A 36 2.53 16.60 33.03
C GLU A 36 3.11 17.93 33.56
N THR A 37 4.44 18.01 33.75
CA THR A 37 5.10 19.20 34.31
C THR A 37 5.46 20.24 33.24
N GLN A 38 4.77 21.38 33.31
CA GLN A 38 4.81 22.62 32.52
C GLN A 38 6.11 23.02 31.78
N ARG A 39 5.97 23.21 30.46
CA ARG A 39 6.13 24.47 29.67
C ARG A 39 5.98 24.16 28.17
N ASP A 40 6.25 22.91 27.80
CA ASP A 40 6.06 22.34 26.47
C ASP A 40 5.16 21.10 26.54
N ALA A 41 4.00 21.22 27.18
CA ALA A 41 3.08 20.08 27.31
C ALA A 41 2.74 19.51 25.92
N LEU A 42 2.65 20.33 24.88
CA LEU A 42 2.21 19.93 23.54
C LEU A 42 3.32 19.42 22.60
N ALA A 43 4.61 19.55 22.96
CA ALA A 43 5.69 19.16 22.05
C ALA A 43 5.90 17.63 22.05
N PRO A 44 5.96 16.98 20.86
CA PRO A 44 6.24 15.56 20.78
C PRO A 44 7.65 15.26 21.29
N ARG A 45 7.83 14.09 21.91
CA ARG A 45 9.12 13.67 22.47
C ARG A 45 9.62 12.39 21.83
N PRO A 46 10.94 12.20 21.74
CA PRO A 46 11.48 10.95 21.25
C PRO A 46 11.29 9.81 22.27
N LEU A 47 10.96 8.62 21.77
CA LEU A 47 11.01 7.39 22.55
C LEU A 47 12.47 7.02 22.78
N SER A 48 12.86 6.84 24.05
CA SER A 48 14.26 6.61 24.39
C SER A 48 14.74 5.24 23.90
N ALA A 49 15.98 5.16 23.44
CA ALA A 49 16.59 3.90 23.00
C ALA A 49 16.64 2.84 24.12
N VAL A 50 16.71 3.29 25.39
CA VAL A 50 16.64 2.41 26.56
C VAL A 50 15.25 1.78 26.68
N LYS A 51 14.19 2.57 26.52
CA LYS A 51 12.81 2.08 26.59
C LYS A 51 12.51 1.13 25.41
N ILE A 52 12.98 1.45 24.21
CA ILE A 52 12.86 0.57 23.04
C ILE A 52 13.57 -0.76 23.31
N GLN A 53 14.81 -0.72 23.82
CA GLN A 53 15.55 -1.94 24.17
C GLN A 53 14.80 -2.77 25.23
N GLN A 54 14.25 -2.13 26.26
CA GLN A 54 13.47 -2.81 27.31
C GLN A 54 12.20 -3.47 26.76
N GLN A 55 11.50 -2.82 25.82
CA GLN A 55 10.25 -3.32 25.25
C GLN A 55 10.48 -4.39 24.17
N THR A 56 11.55 -4.29 23.39
CA THR A 56 11.75 -5.12 22.19
C THR A 56 12.86 -6.17 22.33
N GLY A 57 13.74 -6.02 23.33
CA GLY A 57 14.98 -6.78 23.46
C GLY A 57 16.05 -6.41 22.43
N ILE A 58 15.79 -5.46 21.52
CA ILE A 58 16.73 -5.07 20.46
C ILE A 58 17.87 -4.23 21.06
N ALA A 59 19.11 -4.64 20.80
CA ALA A 59 20.28 -3.92 21.26
C ALA A 59 20.32 -2.48 20.70
N ARG A 60 20.78 -1.53 21.52
CA ARG A 60 20.88 -0.11 21.13
C ARG A 60 21.80 0.11 19.92
N SER A 61 22.83 -0.72 19.76
CA SER A 61 23.72 -0.71 18.58
C SER A 61 22.96 -1.10 17.31
N THR A 62 22.16 -2.16 17.36
CA THR A 62 21.28 -2.60 16.26
C THR A 62 20.27 -1.52 15.92
N LEU A 63 19.58 -0.96 16.93
CA LEU A 63 18.64 0.15 16.72
C LEU A 63 19.32 1.36 16.05
N ARG A 64 20.55 1.69 16.44
CA ARG A 64 21.33 2.76 15.81
C ARG A 64 21.63 2.46 14.34
N ALA A 65 22.04 1.23 14.02
CA ALA A 65 22.31 0.81 12.64
C ALA A 65 21.05 0.85 11.77
N LEU A 66 19.88 0.53 12.33
CA LEU A 66 18.59 0.60 11.63
C LEU A 66 18.11 2.03 11.39
N LYS A 67 18.43 2.98 12.28
CA LYS A 67 18.03 4.40 12.14
C LYS A 67 18.97 5.18 11.22
N SER A 68 20.25 4.88 11.29
CA SER A 68 21.30 5.61 10.58
C SER A 68 22.29 4.60 10.02
N PRO A 69 21.91 3.94 8.90
CA PRO A 69 22.80 3.00 8.23
C PRO A 69 24.10 3.72 7.83
N VAL A 70 25.25 3.07 8.03
CA VAL A 70 26.55 3.60 7.60
C VAL A 70 26.57 3.61 6.06
N HIS A 71 27.21 4.61 5.44
CA HIS A 71 27.33 4.68 3.98
C HIS A 71 27.77 3.33 3.39
N GLY A 72 26.90 2.73 2.55
CA GLY A 72 27.12 1.44 1.91
C GLY A 72 26.51 0.22 2.63
N SER A 73 25.90 0.39 3.81
CA SER A 73 25.15 -0.66 4.52
C SER A 73 23.69 -0.24 4.58
N ASP A 74 22.80 -0.95 3.90
CA ASP A 74 21.35 -0.72 3.99
C ASP A 74 20.79 -1.35 5.27
N ALA A 75 19.81 -0.70 5.90
CA ALA A 75 19.05 -1.33 6.97
C ALA A 75 18.26 -2.51 6.41
N ASN A 76 18.65 -3.73 6.77
CA ASN A 76 17.98 -4.97 6.37
C ASN A 76 17.50 -5.76 7.60
N PRO A 77 16.51 -5.24 8.36
CA PRO A 77 15.94 -5.97 9.48
C PRO A 77 15.16 -7.18 8.97
N ASP A 78 15.17 -8.27 9.74
CA ASP A 78 14.23 -9.37 9.52
C ASP A 78 12.80 -8.97 9.93
N LEU A 79 11.82 -9.77 9.50
CA LEU A 79 10.41 -9.53 9.80
C LEU A 79 10.15 -9.48 11.32
N SER A 80 10.80 -10.35 12.10
CA SER A 80 10.65 -10.38 13.56
C SER A 80 11.07 -9.07 14.22
N THR A 81 12.09 -8.41 13.66
CA THR A 81 12.62 -7.14 14.14
C THR A 81 11.65 -6.01 13.80
N ILE A 82 11.11 -6.01 12.58
CA ILE A 82 10.09 -5.04 12.14
C ILE A 82 8.85 -5.16 13.03
N GLU A 83 8.34 -6.37 13.27
CA GLU A 83 7.15 -6.63 14.09
C GLU A 83 7.32 -6.12 15.53
N ARG A 84 8.43 -6.50 16.20
CA ARG A 84 8.71 -6.05 17.57
C ARG A 84 8.83 -4.54 17.68
N LEU A 85 9.48 -3.89 16.70
CA LEU A 85 9.57 -2.43 16.65
C LEU A 85 8.19 -1.79 16.44
N ALA A 86 7.41 -2.31 15.50
CA ALA A 86 6.07 -1.79 15.19
C ALA A 86 5.13 -1.92 16.39
N GLU A 87 5.17 -3.05 17.10
CA GLU A 87 4.41 -3.29 18.33
C GLU A 87 4.80 -2.30 19.44
N ALA A 88 6.10 -2.13 19.70
CA ALA A 88 6.57 -1.17 20.71
C ALA A 88 6.21 0.29 20.38
N LEU A 89 6.05 0.61 19.10
CA LEU A 89 5.65 1.93 18.60
C LEU A 89 4.13 2.07 18.43
N GLY A 90 3.34 1.01 18.60
CA GLY A 90 1.89 1.02 18.46
C GLY A 90 1.39 1.25 17.03
N VAL A 91 2.13 0.80 16.01
CA VAL A 91 1.76 0.96 14.59
C VAL A 91 1.75 -0.39 13.86
N PRO A 92 0.99 -0.54 12.74
CA PRO A 92 1.08 -1.73 11.90
C PRO A 92 2.49 -1.91 11.29
N PRO A 93 3.05 -3.14 11.22
CA PRO A 93 4.36 -3.40 10.64
C PRO A 93 4.52 -2.85 9.21
N ALA A 94 3.47 -2.99 8.39
CA ALA A 94 3.46 -2.47 7.02
C ALA A 94 3.68 -0.95 6.95
N PHE A 95 3.23 -0.18 7.95
CA PHE A 95 3.35 1.29 7.94
C PHE A 95 4.79 1.76 8.06
N LEU A 96 5.67 0.95 8.68
CA LEU A 96 7.11 1.24 8.69
C LEU A 96 7.74 1.07 7.30
N LEU A 97 7.13 0.27 6.42
CA LEU A 97 7.61 -0.04 5.07
C LEU A 97 6.93 0.78 3.97
N MET A 98 5.77 1.39 4.24
CA MET A 98 5.05 2.17 3.24
C MET A 98 5.81 3.43 2.81
N ARG A 99 5.90 3.61 1.50
CA ARG A 99 6.50 4.79 0.85
C ARG A 99 5.41 5.84 0.59
N PRO A 100 5.76 7.12 0.38
CA PRO A 100 4.77 8.17 0.11
C PRO A 100 3.82 7.85 -1.06
N GLN A 101 4.32 7.20 -2.11
CA GLN A 101 3.49 6.77 -3.24
C GLN A 101 2.50 5.67 -2.87
N ASP A 102 2.85 4.78 -1.93
CA ASP A 102 1.94 3.73 -1.48
C ASP A 102 0.80 4.34 -0.66
N TRP A 103 1.11 5.36 0.16
CA TRP A 103 0.11 6.16 0.87
C TRP A 103 -0.81 6.93 -0.06
N ALA A 104 -0.25 7.61 -1.06
CA ALA A 104 -1.02 8.37 -2.04
C ALA A 104 -1.98 7.47 -2.82
N LEU A 105 -1.52 6.27 -3.21
CA LEU A 105 -2.33 5.32 -3.94
C LEU A 105 -3.44 4.73 -3.06
N LEU A 106 -3.14 4.40 -1.80
CA LEU A 106 -4.16 3.98 -0.84
C LEU A 106 -5.21 5.07 -0.59
N ALA A 107 -4.80 6.32 -0.40
CA ALA A 107 -5.70 7.45 -0.22
C ALA A 107 -6.61 7.66 -1.44
N SER A 108 -6.04 7.60 -2.65
CA SER A 108 -6.79 7.69 -3.91
C SER A 108 -7.76 6.53 -4.09
N ALA A 109 -7.40 5.31 -3.66
CA ALA A 109 -8.31 4.17 -3.69
C ALA A 109 -9.50 4.35 -2.73
N ILE A 110 -9.26 4.92 -1.54
CA ILE A 110 -10.32 5.21 -0.56
C ILE A 110 -11.25 6.31 -1.09
N ASP A 111 -10.71 7.42 -1.59
CA ASP A 111 -11.47 8.56 -2.10
C ASP A 111 -12.42 8.14 -3.25
N ASN A 112 -11.91 7.33 -4.18
CA ASN A 112 -12.69 6.84 -5.33
C ASN A 112 -13.49 5.56 -5.04
N SER A 113 -13.64 5.14 -3.78
CA SER A 113 -14.30 3.87 -3.44
C SER A 113 -15.83 3.92 -3.44
N GLY A 114 -16.44 5.11 -3.56
CA GLY A 114 -17.89 5.32 -3.37
C GLY A 114 -18.78 4.41 -4.22
N ASP A 115 -18.60 4.40 -5.54
CA ASP A 115 -19.40 3.56 -6.45
C ASP A 115 -19.17 2.06 -6.21
N TYR A 116 -17.92 1.68 -5.92
CA TYR A 116 -17.55 0.31 -5.59
C TYR A 116 -18.15 -0.15 -4.26
N LEU A 117 -18.30 0.76 -3.30
CA LEU A 117 -18.94 0.50 -2.03
C LEU A 117 -20.44 0.29 -2.21
N ALA A 118 -21.10 1.10 -3.03
CA ALA A 118 -22.51 0.90 -3.38
C ALA A 118 -22.73 -0.47 -4.05
N ALA A 119 -21.84 -0.85 -4.97
CA ALA A 119 -21.84 -2.19 -5.57
C ALA A 119 -21.61 -3.30 -4.53
N ALA A 120 -20.66 -3.13 -3.61
CA ALA A 120 -20.41 -4.10 -2.54
C ALA A 120 -21.62 -4.26 -1.60
N HIS A 121 -22.33 -3.17 -1.28
CA HIS A 121 -23.57 -3.21 -0.51
C HIS A 121 -24.66 -4.02 -1.22
N LYS A 122 -24.85 -3.78 -2.53
CA LYS A 122 -25.81 -4.55 -3.33
C LYS A 122 -25.47 -6.04 -3.35
N LEU A 123 -24.20 -6.38 -3.62
CA LEU A 123 -23.73 -7.76 -3.66
C LEU A 123 -23.86 -8.46 -2.30
N GLU A 124 -23.72 -7.74 -1.20
CA GLU A 124 -23.94 -8.29 0.13
C GLU A 124 -25.42 -8.57 0.41
N ALA A 125 -26.31 -7.66 0.04
CA ALA A 125 -27.76 -7.87 0.19
C ALA A 125 -28.26 -9.10 -0.59
N GLU A 126 -27.56 -9.45 -1.68
CA GLU A 126 -27.82 -10.62 -2.50
C GLU A 126 -27.03 -11.87 -2.05
N ASP A 127 -26.28 -11.82 -0.94
CA ASP A 127 -25.37 -12.87 -0.44
C ASP A 127 -24.30 -13.33 -1.46
N ARG A 128 -23.97 -12.47 -2.42
CA ARG A 128 -22.99 -12.74 -3.49
C ARG A 128 -21.58 -12.28 -3.14
N LEU A 129 -21.43 -11.42 -2.13
CA LEU A 129 -20.15 -10.88 -1.69
C LEU A 129 -19.31 -11.89 -0.88
N GLN A 130 -19.94 -12.87 -0.23
CA GLN A 130 -19.22 -13.89 0.54
C GLN A 130 -18.61 -14.99 -0.34
N ALA A 131 -19.09 -15.11 -1.57
CA ALA A 131 -18.55 -16.06 -2.53
C ALA A 131 -17.18 -15.63 -3.09
N VAL A 132 -16.54 -16.54 -3.83
CA VAL A 132 -15.16 -16.38 -4.37
C VAL A 132 -15.03 -15.11 -5.21
N ASN A 133 -13.89 -14.43 -5.07
CA ASN A 133 -13.50 -13.22 -5.80
C ASN A 133 -14.49 -12.04 -5.66
N PRO A 134 -14.74 -11.53 -4.44
CA PRO A 134 -15.61 -10.39 -4.20
C PRO A 134 -15.18 -9.13 -4.97
N VAL A 135 -13.87 -8.91 -5.13
CA VAL A 135 -13.32 -7.74 -5.81
C VAL A 135 -13.75 -7.72 -7.28
N GLU A 136 -13.60 -8.84 -7.99
CA GLU A 136 -14.01 -8.93 -9.38
C GLU A 136 -15.52 -8.74 -9.55
N LYS A 137 -16.32 -9.26 -8.62
CA LYS A 137 -17.79 -9.07 -8.65
C LYS A 137 -18.17 -7.60 -8.50
N VAL A 138 -17.50 -6.88 -7.60
CA VAL A 138 -17.69 -5.43 -7.43
C VAL A 138 -17.37 -4.71 -8.74
N LEU A 139 -16.26 -5.02 -9.40
CA LEU A 139 -15.93 -4.42 -10.71
C LEU A 139 -16.98 -4.72 -11.79
N ARG A 140 -17.50 -5.96 -11.81
CA ARG A 140 -18.56 -6.37 -12.74
C ARG A 140 -19.87 -5.64 -12.49
N GLU A 141 -20.23 -5.46 -11.23
CA GLU A 141 -21.42 -4.71 -10.82
C GLU A 141 -21.31 -3.23 -11.21
N CYS A 142 -20.11 -2.64 -11.09
CA CYS A 142 -19.80 -1.30 -11.58
C CYS A 142 -19.67 -1.21 -13.12
N LYS A 143 -19.77 -2.33 -13.85
CA LYS A 143 -19.63 -2.40 -15.32
C LYS A 143 -18.28 -1.92 -15.86
N VAL A 144 -17.22 -1.99 -15.04
CA VAL A 144 -15.84 -1.62 -15.43
C VAL A 144 -14.97 -2.84 -15.76
N HIS A 145 -15.52 -4.05 -15.61
CA HIS A 145 -14.89 -5.31 -15.96
C HIS A 145 -15.95 -6.33 -16.40
N PRO A 146 -15.80 -7.03 -17.54
CA PRO A 146 -14.74 -6.87 -18.54
C PRO A 146 -14.84 -5.53 -19.28
N ASP A 147 -13.78 -5.14 -19.98
CA ASP A 147 -13.80 -4.02 -20.91
C ASP A 147 -14.85 -4.23 -22.01
N GLN A 148 -15.55 -3.15 -22.38
CA GLN A 148 -16.46 -3.19 -23.54
C GLN A 148 -15.67 -3.42 -24.82
N ARG A 149 -16.05 -4.46 -25.56
CA ARG A 149 -15.43 -4.81 -26.84
C ARG A 149 -16.12 -4.05 -27.98
N PRO A 150 -15.37 -3.51 -28.95
CA PRO A 150 -15.97 -3.02 -30.19
C PRO A 150 -16.70 -4.16 -30.91
N SER A 151 -18.01 -4.04 -31.11
CA SER A 151 -18.87 -5.10 -31.63
C SER A 151 -18.66 -5.44 -33.12
N LEU A 152 -17.85 -4.67 -33.84
CA LEU A 152 -17.68 -4.73 -35.30
C LEU A 152 -16.26 -5.10 -35.76
N LEU A 153 -15.33 -5.29 -34.81
CA LEU A 153 -13.93 -5.59 -35.10
C LEU A 153 -13.64 -7.00 -34.57
N GLY A 154 -13.30 -7.94 -35.46
CA GLY A 154 -12.94 -9.32 -35.11
C GLY A 154 -11.62 -9.40 -34.33
N ALA A 155 -10.66 -10.20 -34.79
CA ALA A 155 -9.31 -10.24 -34.21
C ALA A 155 -8.53 -8.93 -34.48
N SER A 156 -8.86 -7.87 -33.75
CA SER A 156 -8.21 -6.55 -33.80
C SER A 156 -7.19 -6.40 -32.66
N PRO A 157 -6.10 -5.63 -32.84
CA PRO A 157 -5.19 -5.23 -31.77
C PRO A 157 -5.90 -4.61 -30.56
N GLU A 158 -7.05 -3.96 -30.77
CA GLU A 158 -7.88 -3.40 -29.70
C GLU A 158 -8.53 -4.49 -28.83
N VAL A 159 -9.00 -5.57 -29.45
CA VAL A 159 -9.57 -6.72 -28.74
C VAL A 159 -8.47 -7.44 -27.96
N ALA A 160 -7.26 -7.55 -28.53
CA ALA A 160 -6.10 -8.10 -27.81
C ALA A 160 -5.73 -7.25 -26.58
N ARG A 161 -5.70 -5.91 -26.72
CA ARG A 161 -5.47 -4.99 -25.59
C ARG A 161 -6.54 -5.10 -24.51
N ALA A 162 -7.82 -5.16 -24.89
CA ALA A 162 -8.92 -5.35 -23.95
C ALA A 162 -8.80 -6.68 -23.19
N ASN A 163 -8.49 -7.79 -23.88
CA ASN A 163 -8.26 -9.08 -23.24
C ASN A 163 -7.06 -9.06 -22.29
N ALA A 164 -5.97 -8.38 -22.66
CA ALA A 164 -4.81 -8.21 -21.78
C ALA A 164 -5.17 -7.41 -20.53
N ARG A 165 -5.99 -6.35 -20.64
CA ARG A 165 -6.46 -5.55 -19.51
C ARG A 165 -7.36 -6.35 -18.59
N ASP A 166 -8.30 -7.12 -19.14
CA ASP A 166 -9.18 -7.98 -18.37
C ASP A 166 -8.41 -9.06 -17.61
N GLU A 167 -7.40 -9.68 -18.23
CA GLU A 167 -6.54 -10.66 -17.57
C GLU A 167 -5.66 -10.01 -16.49
N TRP A 168 -5.16 -8.80 -16.74
CA TRP A 168 -4.44 -8.02 -15.73
C TRP A 168 -5.34 -7.74 -14.53
N ARG A 169 -6.57 -7.25 -14.75
CA ARG A 169 -7.55 -6.97 -13.69
C ARG A 169 -7.92 -8.23 -12.91
N ARG A 170 -8.16 -9.35 -13.61
CA ARG A 170 -8.46 -10.64 -12.99
C ARG A 170 -7.34 -11.06 -12.04
N ARG A 171 -6.07 -11.01 -12.49
CA ARG A 171 -4.91 -11.33 -11.63
C ARG A 171 -4.76 -10.35 -10.47
N ALA A 172 -5.00 -9.06 -10.69
CA ALA A 172 -4.95 -8.05 -9.63
C ALA A 172 -6.02 -8.27 -8.56
N CYS A 173 -7.27 -8.57 -8.97
CA CYS A 173 -8.37 -8.90 -8.07
C CYS A 173 -8.03 -10.10 -7.19
N LEU A 174 -7.50 -11.18 -7.78
CA LEU A 174 -7.12 -12.39 -7.04
C LEU A 174 -6.02 -12.12 -6.00
N LYS A 175 -5.02 -11.30 -6.35
CA LYS A 175 -3.95 -10.91 -5.40
C LYS A 175 -4.52 -10.12 -4.23
N LEU A 176 -5.36 -9.13 -4.49
CA LEU A 176 -5.94 -8.31 -3.42
C LEU A 176 -6.96 -9.09 -2.58
N ASP A 177 -7.73 -9.99 -3.18
CA ASP A 177 -8.62 -10.89 -2.45
C ASP A 177 -7.82 -11.76 -1.46
N ALA A 178 -6.74 -12.37 -1.93
CA ALA A 178 -5.86 -13.21 -1.11
C ALA A 178 -5.17 -12.44 0.03
N LEU A 179 -4.82 -11.17 -0.18
CA LEU A 179 -4.08 -10.36 0.79
C LEU A 179 -4.98 -9.57 1.75
N MET A 180 -6.11 -9.06 1.28
CA MET A 180 -6.97 -8.14 2.05
C MET A 180 -8.24 -8.80 2.57
N LEU A 181 -8.81 -9.76 1.86
CA LEU A 181 -10.16 -10.27 2.15
C LEU A 181 -10.18 -11.70 2.66
N ARG A 182 -9.15 -12.50 2.41
CA ARG A 182 -9.11 -13.94 2.76
C ARG A 182 -9.47 -14.21 4.23
N GLU A 183 -8.89 -13.44 5.15
CA GLU A 183 -9.08 -13.64 6.60
C GLU A 183 -10.24 -12.80 7.19
N ILE A 184 -10.92 -11.98 6.37
CA ILE A 184 -11.94 -11.04 6.84
C ILE A 184 -13.34 -11.56 6.55
N SER A 185 -13.97 -12.16 7.56
CA SER A 185 -15.34 -12.71 7.48
C SER A 185 -16.43 -11.70 7.85
N LYS A 186 -16.12 -10.67 8.65
CA LYS A 186 -17.09 -9.67 9.08
C LYS A 186 -17.57 -8.84 7.88
N SER A 187 -18.88 -8.83 7.67
CA SER A 187 -19.59 -8.15 6.58
C SER A 187 -19.16 -6.68 6.38
N GLY A 188 -19.19 -5.87 7.44
CA GLY A 188 -18.85 -4.44 7.37
C GLY A 188 -17.45 -4.16 6.78
N PRO A 189 -16.37 -4.62 7.43
CA PRO A 189 -15.02 -4.48 6.92
C PRO A 189 -14.82 -5.13 5.54
N ARG A 190 -15.43 -6.30 5.30
CA ARG A 190 -15.29 -7.02 4.03
C ARG A 190 -15.81 -6.19 2.85
N LYS A 191 -16.95 -5.50 3.00
CA LYS A 191 -17.48 -4.57 1.97
C LYS A 191 -16.50 -3.46 1.64
N TRP A 192 -16.01 -2.77 2.66
CA TRP A 192 -15.07 -1.67 2.49
C TRP A 192 -13.78 -2.13 1.81
N LEU A 193 -13.24 -3.27 2.22
CA LEU A 193 -12.03 -3.82 1.61
C LEU A 193 -12.26 -4.26 0.17
N ALA A 194 -13.43 -4.84 -0.16
CA ALA A 194 -13.78 -5.17 -1.54
C ALA A 194 -13.92 -3.92 -2.41
N ALA A 195 -14.52 -2.86 -1.87
CA ALA A 195 -14.68 -1.59 -2.55
C ALA A 195 -13.34 -0.88 -2.81
N ILE A 196 -12.49 -0.78 -1.78
CA ILE A 196 -11.15 -0.19 -1.88
C ILE A 196 -10.29 -1.00 -2.87
N ALA A 197 -10.34 -2.33 -2.80
CA ALA A 197 -9.63 -3.19 -3.74
C ALA A 197 -10.15 -3.00 -5.18
N GLY A 198 -11.46 -2.85 -5.37
CA GLY A 198 -12.05 -2.55 -6.68
C GLY A 198 -11.55 -1.21 -7.24
N ALA A 199 -11.63 -0.15 -6.43
CA ALA A 199 -11.11 1.17 -6.79
C ALA A 199 -9.61 1.13 -7.13
N TRP A 200 -8.82 0.42 -6.32
CA TRP A 200 -7.39 0.21 -6.55
C TRP A 200 -7.13 -0.46 -7.90
N VAL A 201 -7.80 -1.59 -8.19
CA VAL A 201 -7.62 -2.32 -9.45
C VAL A 201 -7.98 -1.42 -10.64
N SER A 202 -9.10 -0.70 -10.55
CA SER A 202 -9.52 0.19 -11.64
C SER A 202 -8.50 1.29 -11.92
N GLN A 203 -7.94 1.92 -10.88
CA GLN A 203 -6.96 3.00 -11.02
C GLN A 203 -5.59 2.52 -11.52
N THR A 204 -5.19 1.32 -11.12
CA THR A 204 -3.85 0.78 -11.41
C THR A 204 -3.79 -0.06 -12.67
N THR A 205 -4.93 -0.35 -13.31
CA THR A 205 -4.96 -1.07 -14.60
C THR A 205 -4.26 -0.23 -15.67
N PRO A 206 -3.16 -0.71 -16.28
CA PRO A 206 -2.47 0.03 -17.33
C PRO A 206 -3.31 0.09 -18.61
N HIS A 207 -3.10 1.14 -19.41
CA HIS A 207 -3.76 1.30 -20.71
C HIS A 207 -3.36 0.19 -21.70
N ASP A 208 -2.09 -0.23 -21.66
CA ASP A 208 -1.58 -1.37 -22.43
C ASP A 208 -0.73 -2.26 -21.51
N PRO A 209 -1.28 -3.37 -21.00
CA PRO A 209 -0.54 -4.29 -20.15
C PRO A 209 0.55 -5.06 -20.91
N SER A 210 0.44 -5.18 -22.23
CA SER A 210 1.35 -5.99 -23.04
C SER A 210 2.72 -5.34 -23.27
N SER A 211 2.82 -4.03 -23.05
CA SER A 211 4.08 -3.27 -23.10
C SER A 211 4.80 -3.19 -21.75
N SER A 212 4.18 -3.68 -20.67
CA SER A 212 4.70 -3.57 -19.29
C SER A 212 5.53 -4.78 -18.81
N GLU A 213 5.85 -5.72 -19.71
CA GLU A 213 6.89 -6.72 -19.51
C GLU A 213 8.18 -6.31 -20.26
N GLN A 214 8.89 -5.30 -19.71
CA GLN A 214 10.30 -5.02 -19.99
C GLN A 214 11.01 -4.56 -18.72
#